data_AF-A0A1I7T1J0-F1
#
_entry.id   AF-A0A1I7T1J0-F1
#
_cell.length_a   1.000
_cell.length_b   1.000
_cell.length_c   1.000
_cell.angle_alpha   90.00
_cell.angle_beta   90.00
_cell.angle_gamma   90.00
#
_symmetry.space_group_name_H-M   'P 1'
#
loop_
_entity.id
_entity.type
_entity.pdbx_description
1 polymer ?
#
loop_
_entity_poly.entity_id
_entity_poly.type
_entity_poly.pdbx_seq_one_letter_code
_entity_poly.pdbx_strand_id
1 'polypeptide(L)'
;MAPETIASKGNTTLSHGVCRQEILVIDNGECSICCDEVSVMGFECEHFACSQCWKQYLNINIDKPRIGCIDPECLYVVCADSLRELGGDVEVQSQVIRNDFVDRSPNIVWCPSKDCQLAVKSDSFDTVECRCGLLFCFRCRLDPHAPATCIQVRNWEKRDDFGVTADEKSFGWIIRNTKECPKCMSPIEKQGGCDHMRCRKCYYEFCWHCGGWWLLHDGGCRQIDVRESWLGNRSNKRSSQYFSNLYKVHLEKLESEKLLRDKYPQSQDVINVLIRSRKTLMYSIIYESNFYGTGSREFKAKQWELETAVDALFTVMRRKHTKNKTKEYSGRQKMWRRGTTHEGFFGLLQKR
;
A
#
# COMPACT_ATOMS: atom_id res chain seq x y z
N MET A 1 -10.25 50.09 49.48
CA MET A 1 -11.09 48.88 49.51
C MET A 1 -10.84 48.15 48.20
N ALA A 2 -10.01 47.12 48.24
CA ALA A 2 -9.82 46.20 47.12
C ALA A 2 -10.94 45.16 47.16
N PRO A 3 -11.50 44.73 46.01
CA PRO A 3 -12.07 43.41 45.87
C PRO A 3 -11.04 42.46 45.25
N GLU A 4 -11.15 41.21 45.67
CA GLU A 4 -10.13 40.19 45.66
C GLU A 4 -9.88 39.57 44.28
N THR A 5 -8.62 39.18 44.09
CA THR A 5 -8.11 38.33 43.02
C THR A 5 -8.91 37.04 42.88
N ILE A 6 -9.55 36.84 41.72
CA ILE A 6 -10.01 35.52 41.29
C ILE A 6 -8.77 34.75 40.84
N ALA A 7 -8.40 33.76 41.65
CA ALA A 7 -7.27 32.88 41.43
C ALA A 7 -7.38 32.17 40.07
N SER A 8 -6.32 32.26 39.28
CA SER A 8 -6.06 31.39 38.13
C SER A 8 -6.01 29.94 38.62
N LYS A 9 -7.11 29.19 38.46
CA LYS A 9 -7.08 27.74 38.67
C LYS A 9 -6.31 27.14 37.50
N GLY A 10 -5.12 26.68 37.83
CA GLY A 10 -4.18 26.09 36.90
C GLY A 10 -4.79 24.93 36.13
N ASN A 11 -4.35 24.84 34.86
CA ASN A 11 -4.46 23.69 34.00
C ASN A 11 -4.02 22.43 34.76
N THR A 12 -4.98 21.67 35.31
CA THR A 12 -4.69 20.39 35.92
C THR A 12 -4.35 19.41 34.82
N THR A 13 -3.05 19.25 34.58
CA THR A 13 -2.48 18.15 33.82
C THR A 13 -2.75 16.85 34.59
N LEU A 14 -3.78 16.11 34.18
CA LEU A 14 -3.98 14.73 34.60
C LEU A 14 -3.35 13.77 33.59
N SER A 15 -2.70 12.77 34.16
CA SER A 15 -1.60 11.97 33.64
C SER A 15 -1.96 10.87 32.61
N HIS A 16 -2.93 11.06 31.73
CA HIS A 16 -3.40 9.96 30.86
C HIS A 16 -3.73 10.30 29.39
N GLY A 17 -3.25 11.41 28.83
CA GLY A 17 -3.37 11.66 27.39
C GLY A 17 -4.81 11.77 26.86
N VAL A 18 -5.79 11.95 27.74
CA VAL A 18 -7.19 12.22 27.40
C VAL A 18 -7.35 13.72 27.28
N CYS A 19 -7.80 14.18 26.12
CA CYS A 19 -8.15 15.57 25.92
C CYS A 19 -9.42 15.88 26.71
N ARG A 20 -9.35 16.81 27.67
CA ARG A 20 -10.53 17.23 28.43
C ARG A 20 -10.93 18.64 28.01
N GLN A 21 -11.68 18.71 26.92
CA GLN A 21 -12.32 19.93 26.46
C GLN A 21 -13.76 19.91 26.93
N GLU A 22 -14.12 20.85 27.80
CA GLU A 22 -15.49 20.99 28.29
C GLU A 22 -16.31 21.77 27.26
N ILE A 23 -17.42 21.20 26.81
CA ILE A 23 -18.36 21.87 25.92
C ILE A 23 -19.33 22.68 26.79
N LEU A 24 -19.35 23.99 26.54
CA LEU A 24 -20.28 24.91 27.17
C LEU A 24 -21.58 24.93 26.35
N VAL A 25 -22.71 24.77 27.03
CA VAL A 25 -24.04 24.82 26.44
C VAL A 25 -24.79 26.02 26.99
N ILE A 26 -25.32 26.86 26.10
CA ILE A 26 -26.16 28.01 26.45
C ILE A 26 -27.55 27.76 25.88
N ASP A 27 -28.53 27.66 26.77
CA ASP A 27 -29.93 27.55 26.39
C ASP A 27 -30.48 28.91 25.94
N ASN A 28 -31.28 28.91 24.87
CA ASN A 28 -31.84 30.12 24.24
C ASN A 28 -30.76 31.14 23.80
N GLY A 29 -29.64 30.66 23.26
CA GLY A 29 -28.62 31.49 22.64
C GLY A 29 -28.87 31.71 21.14
N GLU A 30 -28.29 32.75 20.57
CA GLU A 30 -28.33 32.99 19.12
C GLU A 30 -27.17 32.27 18.44
N CYS A 31 -27.46 31.46 17.42
CA CYS A 31 -26.43 30.76 16.66
C CYS A 31 -25.66 31.73 15.75
N SER A 32 -24.34 31.80 15.88
CA SER A 32 -23.46 32.66 15.07
C SER A 32 -23.45 32.40 13.55
N ILE A 33 -24.07 31.30 13.11
CA ILE A 33 -24.04 30.85 11.70
C ILE A 33 -25.42 30.94 11.05
N CYS A 34 -26.45 30.39 11.69
CA CYS A 34 -27.81 30.40 11.15
C CYS A 34 -28.70 31.51 11.73
N CYS A 35 -28.24 32.22 12.76
CA CYS A 35 -28.99 33.29 13.46
C CYS A 35 -30.29 32.82 14.12
N ASP A 36 -30.46 31.52 14.36
CA ASP A 36 -31.61 30.99 15.09
C ASP A 36 -31.39 31.09 16.61
N GLU A 37 -32.45 31.42 17.36
CA GLU A 37 -32.48 31.38 18.84
C GLU A 37 -32.76 29.96 19.33
N VAL A 38 -31.70 29.22 19.67
CA VAL A 38 -31.75 27.80 20.05
C VAL A 38 -30.69 27.48 21.12
N SER A 39 -30.61 26.23 21.58
CA SER A 39 -29.47 25.79 22.39
C SER A 39 -28.20 25.80 21.53
N VAL A 40 -27.18 26.52 21.99
CA VAL A 40 -25.89 26.67 21.31
C VAL A 40 -24.77 26.06 22.13
N MET A 41 -23.79 25.49 21.44
CA MET A 41 -22.64 24.82 22.02
C MET A 41 -21.36 25.52 21.61
N GLY A 42 -20.38 25.56 22.50
CA GLY A 42 -19.09 26.19 22.25
C GLY A 42 -18.03 25.72 23.25
N PHE A 43 -16.90 26.40 23.24
CA PHE A 43 -15.76 26.13 24.11
C PHE A 43 -15.39 27.40 24.90
N GLU A 44 -14.31 27.32 25.69
CA GLU A 44 -13.73 28.47 26.40
C GLU A 44 -13.29 29.62 25.48
N CYS A 45 -13.25 29.42 24.16
CA CYS A 45 -13.02 30.48 23.18
C CYS A 45 -14.27 31.32 22.87
N GLU A 46 -15.39 31.07 23.54
CA GLU A 46 -16.65 31.84 23.46
C GLU A 46 -17.30 31.90 22.06
N HIS A 47 -16.94 30.97 21.17
CA HIS A 47 -17.56 30.82 19.85
C HIS A 47 -18.64 29.73 19.94
N PHE A 48 -19.89 30.16 19.83
CA PHE A 48 -21.06 29.30 19.98
C PHE A 48 -21.82 29.12 18.67
N ALA A 49 -22.26 27.90 18.41
CA ALA A 49 -23.14 27.56 17.29
C ALA A 49 -24.11 26.45 17.68
N CYS A 50 -25.23 26.36 16.98
CA CYS A 50 -26.19 25.28 17.20
C CYS A 50 -25.61 23.91 16.78
N SER A 51 -26.19 22.83 17.29
CA SER A 51 -25.74 21.46 17.01
C SER A 51 -25.69 21.11 15.53
N GLN A 52 -26.64 21.63 14.75
CA GLN A 52 -26.71 21.38 13.32
C GLN A 52 -25.56 22.05 12.56
N CYS A 53 -25.22 23.30 12.91
CA CYS A 53 -24.12 24.02 12.30
C CYS A 53 -22.76 23.39 12.65
N TRP A 54 -22.56 22.98 13.91
CA TRP A 54 -21.37 22.21 14.30
C TRP A 54 -21.23 20.93 13.49
N LYS A 55 -22.29 20.13 13.40
CA LYS A 55 -22.27 18.88 12.63
C LYS A 55 -21.93 19.11 11.16
N GLN A 56 -22.50 20.14 10.52
CA GLN A 56 -22.18 20.51 9.14
C GLN A 56 -20.72 20.93 8.98
N TYR A 57 -20.23 21.81 9.85
CA TYR A 57 -18.85 22.26 9.85
C TYR A 57 -17.87 21.09 10.02
N LEU A 58 -18.12 20.19 10.97
CA LEU A 58 -17.28 19.02 11.20
C LEU A 58 -17.26 18.10 9.98
N ASN A 59 -18.41 17.85 9.35
CA ASN A 59 -18.48 17.04 8.13
C ASN A 59 -17.70 17.65 6.96
N ILE A 60 -17.71 18.97 6.81
CA ILE A 60 -16.95 19.67 5.77
C ILE A 60 -15.44 19.57 6.01
N ASN A 61 -15.01 19.53 7.28
CA ASN A 61 -13.60 19.55 7.67
C ASN A 61 -13.06 18.18 8.10
N ILE A 62 -13.84 17.11 7.96
CA ILE A 62 -13.50 15.77 8.47
C ILE A 62 -12.28 15.15 7.79
N ASP A 63 -11.90 15.65 6.61
CA ASP A 63 -10.72 15.22 5.85
C ASP A 63 -9.43 15.89 6.33
N LYS A 64 -9.52 16.88 7.22
CA LYS A 64 -8.37 17.59 7.77
C LYS A 64 -7.83 16.87 9.00
N PRO A 65 -6.50 16.65 9.11
CA PRO A 65 -5.92 15.99 10.29
C PRO A 65 -6.06 16.81 11.57
N ARG A 66 -6.35 18.11 11.45
CA ARG A 66 -6.61 19.02 12.57
C ARG A 66 -7.84 19.86 12.25
N ILE A 67 -8.87 19.74 13.10
CA ILE A 67 -10.10 20.52 13.01
C ILE A 67 -10.05 21.60 14.09
N GLY A 68 -10.18 22.86 13.67
CA GLY A 68 -10.23 24.02 14.56
C GLY A 68 -11.66 24.35 15.01
N CYS A 69 -11.79 25.34 15.87
CA CYS A 69 -13.06 25.99 16.16
C CYS A 69 -13.77 26.46 14.88
N ILE A 70 -15.08 26.67 14.98
CA ILE A 70 -15.92 27.09 13.86
C ILE A 70 -15.61 28.51 13.40
N ASP A 71 -15.08 29.35 14.30
CA ASP A 71 -14.52 30.64 13.95
C ASP A 71 -13.15 30.47 13.24
N PRO A 72 -12.98 30.97 12.01
CA PRO A 72 -11.75 30.77 11.23
C PRO A 72 -10.48 31.42 11.79
N GLU A 73 -10.62 32.49 12.58
CA GLU A 73 -9.48 33.20 13.20
C GLU A 73 -9.10 32.61 14.56
N CYS A 74 -9.97 31.76 15.11
CA CYS A 74 -9.75 31.09 16.38
C CYS A 74 -8.73 29.94 16.28
N LEU A 75 -7.76 29.92 17.20
CA LEU A 75 -6.72 28.88 17.27
C LEU A 75 -7.12 27.64 18.07
N TYR A 76 -8.31 27.64 18.65
CA TYR A 76 -8.82 26.54 19.46
C TYR A 76 -9.03 25.29 18.58
N VAL A 77 -8.63 24.12 19.06
CA VAL A 77 -8.67 22.86 18.30
C VAL A 77 -9.77 21.98 18.85
N VAL A 78 -10.55 21.33 18.02
CA VAL A 78 -11.52 20.33 18.49
C VAL A 78 -10.82 18.99 18.63
N CYS A 79 -10.85 18.41 19.83
CA CYS A 79 -10.30 17.07 20.07
C CYS A 79 -11.34 15.97 19.89
N ALA A 80 -10.89 14.71 19.94
CA ALA A 80 -11.71 13.54 19.59
C ALA A 80 -12.95 13.38 20.48
N ASP A 81 -12.85 13.70 21.78
CA ASP A 81 -13.97 13.58 22.71
C ASP A 81 -15.06 14.62 22.40
N SER A 82 -14.67 15.89 22.26
CA SER A 82 -15.60 16.96 21.88
C SER A 82 -16.15 16.79 20.46
N LEU A 83 -15.38 16.24 19.53
CA LEU A 83 -15.86 15.95 18.18
C LEU A 83 -17.07 15.00 18.20
N ARG A 84 -17.07 14.02 19.11
CA ARG A 84 -18.21 13.09 19.29
C ARG A 84 -19.45 13.82 19.79
N GLU A 85 -19.28 14.65 20.81
CA GLU A 85 -20.36 15.39 21.46
C GLU A 85 -21.00 16.42 20.51
N LEU A 86 -20.19 17.05 19.65
CA LEU A 86 -20.65 17.96 18.60
C LEU A 86 -21.27 17.25 17.38
N GLY A 87 -21.35 15.92 17.39
CA GLY A 87 -22.00 15.12 16.34
C GLY A 87 -21.12 14.78 15.13
N GLY A 88 -19.79 14.87 15.27
CA GLY A 88 -18.82 14.45 14.27
C GLY A 88 -18.48 12.95 14.33
N ASP A 89 -17.91 12.44 13.23
CA ASP A 89 -17.48 11.04 13.11
C ASP A 89 -16.04 10.83 13.60
N VAL A 90 -15.91 10.32 14.84
CA VAL A 90 -14.62 10.07 15.48
C VAL A 90 -13.79 9.01 14.74
N GLU A 91 -14.43 8.01 14.13
CA GLU A 91 -13.69 6.94 13.46
C GLU A 91 -13.09 7.45 12.15
N VAL A 92 -13.86 8.20 11.37
CA VAL A 92 -13.35 8.85 10.15
C VAL A 92 -12.20 9.80 10.50
N GLN A 93 -12.38 10.65 11.51
CA GLN A 93 -11.31 11.56 11.93
C GLN A 93 -10.06 10.82 12.42
N SER A 94 -10.24 9.72 13.16
CA SER A 94 -9.13 8.88 13.63
C SER A 94 -8.37 8.25 12.46
N GLN A 95 -9.06 7.81 11.41
CA GLN A 95 -8.42 7.32 10.18
C GLN A 95 -7.63 8.42 9.48
N VAL A 96 -8.16 9.64 9.38
CA VAL A 96 -7.46 10.78 8.76
C VAL A 96 -6.18 11.13 9.52
N ILE A 97 -6.23 11.18 10.85
CA ILE A 97 -5.06 11.43 11.70
C ILE A 97 -4.01 10.32 11.51
N ARG A 98 -4.43 9.05 11.52
CA ARG A 98 -3.53 7.91 11.27
C ARG A 98 -2.88 8.00 9.89
N ASN A 99 -3.65 8.34 8.85
CA ASN A 99 -3.14 8.47 7.49
C ASN A 99 -2.12 9.60 7.36
N ASP A 100 -2.37 10.77 7.95
CA ASP A 100 -1.42 11.89 7.96
C ASP A 100 -0.11 11.51 8.68
N PHE A 101 -0.19 10.82 9.81
CA PHE A 101 0.99 10.33 10.53
C PHE A 101 1.82 9.36 9.68
N VAL A 102 1.18 8.39 9.03
CA VAL A 102 1.88 7.42 8.16
C VAL A 102 2.47 8.11 6.94
N ASP A 103 1.74 8.99 6.25
CA ASP A 103 2.22 9.69 5.04
C ASP A 103 3.44 10.61 5.32
N ARG A 104 3.55 11.15 6.53
CA ARG A 104 4.70 11.95 6.96
C ARG A 104 5.90 11.10 7.38
N SER A 105 5.64 9.90 7.89
CA SER A 105 6.67 9.01 8.44
C SER A 105 7.53 8.39 7.33
N PRO A 106 8.87 8.51 7.37
CA PRO A 106 9.74 7.97 6.33
C PRO A 106 9.90 6.46 6.33
N ASN A 107 9.73 5.84 7.48
CA ASN A 107 9.95 4.43 7.71
C ASN A 107 8.65 3.69 8.03
N ILE A 108 7.48 4.25 7.68
CA ILE A 108 6.18 3.62 7.88
C ILE A 108 5.37 3.71 6.58
N VAL A 109 4.77 2.61 6.16
CA VAL A 109 3.87 2.55 5.00
C VAL A 109 2.65 1.67 5.27
N TRP A 110 1.51 2.04 4.70
CA TRP A 110 0.31 1.20 4.75
C TRP A 110 0.49 -0.10 3.96
N CYS A 111 -0.06 -1.19 4.49
CA CYS A 111 -0.23 -2.43 3.75
C CYS A 111 -1.16 -2.19 2.54
N PRO A 112 -0.81 -2.63 1.32
CA PRO A 112 -1.65 -2.43 0.14
C PRO A 112 -2.84 -3.39 0.03
N SER A 113 -2.98 -4.36 0.95
CA SER A 113 -4.13 -5.27 0.97
C SER A 113 -5.41 -4.53 1.35
N LYS A 114 -6.48 -4.73 0.56
CA LYS A 114 -7.78 -4.05 0.75
C LYS A 114 -8.42 -4.33 2.12
N ASP A 115 -8.19 -5.52 2.65
CA ASP A 115 -8.78 -5.98 3.92
C ASP A 115 -7.81 -5.81 5.10
N CYS A 116 -6.69 -5.10 4.93
CA CYS A 116 -5.67 -4.92 5.95
C CYS A 116 -5.45 -3.45 6.29
N GLN A 117 -5.82 -3.06 7.52
CA GLN A 117 -5.60 -1.71 8.05
C GLN A 117 -4.29 -1.59 8.84
N LEU A 118 -3.29 -2.43 8.55
CA LEU A 118 -2.00 -2.39 9.24
C LEU A 118 -0.99 -1.56 8.44
N ALA A 119 -0.12 -0.87 9.16
CA ALA A 119 1.07 -0.23 8.61
C ALA A 119 2.33 -1.01 9.02
N VAL A 120 3.32 -1.03 8.14
CA VAL A 120 4.61 -1.68 8.36
C VAL A 120 5.66 -0.61 8.61
N LYS A 121 6.37 -0.73 9.74
CA LYS A 121 7.57 0.06 10.02
C LYS A 121 8.81 -0.70 9.57
N SER A 122 9.68 -0.08 8.77
CA SER A 122 10.92 -0.69 8.29
C SER A 122 12.01 0.35 8.07
N ASP A 123 13.23 0.02 8.48
CA ASP A 123 14.42 0.81 8.15
C ASP A 123 15.03 0.38 6.81
N SER A 124 14.56 -0.73 6.22
CA SER A 124 14.88 -1.15 4.86
C SER A 124 13.85 -0.61 3.86
N PHE A 125 14.31 -0.25 2.67
CA PHE A 125 13.47 0.26 1.59
C PHE A 125 13.20 -0.79 0.49
N ASP A 126 13.35 -2.06 0.81
CA ASP A 126 13.22 -3.19 -0.13
C ASP A 126 11.87 -3.91 0.06
N THR A 127 11.85 -5.24 -0.01
CA THR A 127 10.65 -6.04 0.21
C THR A 127 10.38 -6.18 1.71
N VAL A 128 9.16 -5.89 2.12
CA VAL A 128 8.70 -6.04 3.51
C VAL A 128 7.51 -6.99 3.59
N GLU A 129 7.33 -7.60 4.75
CA GLU A 129 6.20 -8.48 5.06
C GLU A 129 5.28 -7.81 6.07
N CYS A 130 4.00 -7.66 5.71
CA CYS A 130 2.99 -7.28 6.68
C CYS A 130 2.62 -8.48 7.57
N ARG A 131 2.12 -8.24 8.78
CA ARG A 131 1.58 -9.28 9.67
C ARG A 131 0.43 -10.08 9.03
N CYS A 132 -0.27 -9.54 8.03
CA CYS A 132 -1.25 -10.29 7.26
C CYS A 132 -0.63 -11.32 6.27
N GLY A 133 0.69 -11.41 6.19
CA GLY A 133 1.44 -12.30 5.30
C GLY A 133 1.67 -11.75 3.89
N LEU A 134 1.18 -10.53 3.59
CA LEU A 134 1.44 -9.91 2.29
C LEU A 134 2.87 -9.37 2.23
N LEU A 135 3.62 -9.81 1.22
CA LEU A 135 4.89 -9.23 0.82
C LEU A 135 4.68 -8.15 -0.24
N PHE A 136 5.34 -7.02 -0.09
CA PHE A 136 5.29 -5.92 -1.05
C PHE A 136 6.57 -5.08 -0.99
N CYS A 137 6.83 -4.32 -2.05
CA CYS A 137 7.92 -3.34 -2.05
C CYS A 137 7.56 -2.16 -1.16
N PHE A 138 8.41 -1.85 -0.18
CA PHE A 138 8.21 -0.74 0.76
C PHE A 138 8.05 0.60 0.05
N ARG A 139 8.85 0.85 -1.00
CA ARG A 139 8.83 2.13 -1.74
C ARG A 139 7.56 2.27 -2.59
N CYS A 140 7.33 1.34 -3.51
CA CYS A 140 6.29 1.49 -4.53
C CYS A 140 4.94 0.90 -4.15
N ARG A 141 4.89 0.07 -3.10
CA ARG A 141 3.71 -0.69 -2.64
C ARG A 141 3.17 -1.70 -3.65
N LEU A 142 3.92 -1.98 -4.72
CA LEU A 142 3.65 -3.06 -5.67
C LEU A 142 4.22 -4.38 -5.15
N ASP A 143 3.97 -5.45 -5.91
CA ASP A 143 4.56 -6.76 -5.67
C ASP A 143 6.11 -6.70 -5.58
N PRO A 144 6.74 -7.59 -4.78
CA PRO A 144 8.19 -7.70 -4.72
C PRO A 144 8.77 -7.93 -6.11
N HIS A 145 9.58 -6.98 -6.56
CA HIS A 145 9.94 -6.89 -7.98
C HIS A 145 11.44 -6.95 -8.24
N ALA A 146 12.23 -7.51 -7.32
CA ALA A 146 13.63 -7.80 -7.60
C ALA A 146 13.74 -8.78 -8.79
N PRO A 147 14.69 -8.60 -9.72
CA PRO A 147 15.76 -7.58 -9.73
C PRO A 147 15.38 -6.24 -10.36
N ALA A 148 14.17 -6.08 -10.90
CA ALA A 148 13.73 -4.81 -11.47
C ALA A 148 13.63 -3.71 -10.39
N THR A 149 13.92 -2.48 -10.80
CA THR A 149 13.70 -1.28 -9.95
C THR A 149 12.23 -0.85 -10.01
N CYS A 150 11.77 -0.09 -9.01
CA CYS A 150 10.40 0.45 -9.00
C CYS A 150 10.08 1.26 -10.27
N ILE A 151 11.07 2.00 -10.79
CA ILE A 151 10.94 2.82 -12.01
C ILE A 151 10.74 1.93 -13.23
N GLN A 152 11.53 0.85 -13.37
CA GLN A 152 11.41 -0.08 -14.50
C GLN A 152 10.03 -0.76 -14.52
N VAL A 153 9.53 -1.22 -13.37
CA VAL A 153 8.20 -1.85 -13.27
C VAL A 153 7.09 -0.88 -13.64
N ARG A 154 7.12 0.34 -13.09
CA ARG A 154 6.09 1.33 -13.44
C ARG A 154 6.12 1.71 -14.91
N ASN A 155 7.32 1.87 -15.49
CA ASN A 155 7.47 2.15 -16.91
C ASN A 155 6.97 0.98 -17.75
N TRP A 156 7.08 -0.26 -17.26
CA TRP A 156 6.54 -1.45 -17.89
C TRP A 156 5.01 -1.48 -17.86
N GLU A 157 4.39 -1.27 -16.70
CA GLU A 157 2.92 -1.20 -16.55
C GLU A 157 2.32 -0.11 -17.45
N LYS A 158 2.98 1.04 -17.54
CA LYS A 158 2.58 2.15 -18.43
C LYS A 158 2.69 1.82 -19.93
N ARG A 159 3.38 0.74 -20.34
CA ARG A 159 3.45 0.32 -21.76
C ARG A 159 2.21 -0.44 -22.21
N ASP A 160 1.59 -1.21 -21.30
CA ASP A 160 0.45 -2.08 -21.63
C ASP A 160 -0.91 -1.35 -21.51
N ASP A 161 -0.97 -0.19 -20.84
CA ASP A 161 -2.19 0.62 -20.66
C ASP A 161 -2.50 1.62 -21.79
N PHE A 162 -1.73 1.61 -22.90
CA PHE A 162 -2.06 2.41 -24.09
C PHE A 162 -3.10 1.72 -25.00
N GLY A 163 -4.23 1.37 -24.37
CA GLY A 163 -5.53 1.18 -24.98
C GLY A 163 -6.49 2.27 -24.48
N VAL A 164 -6.43 3.47 -25.08
CA VAL A 164 -7.54 4.43 -25.28
C VAL A 164 -8.41 4.81 -24.05
N THR A 165 -8.11 5.93 -23.36
CA THR A 165 -8.90 7.20 -23.33
C THR A 165 -8.55 8.16 -22.16
N ALA A 166 -8.78 9.45 -22.44
CA ALA A 166 -9.05 10.60 -21.55
C ALA A 166 -7.95 11.05 -20.55
N ASP A 167 -6.78 11.46 -21.07
CA ASP A 167 -6.02 12.68 -20.66
C ASP A 167 -4.55 12.66 -21.16
N GLU A 168 -4.35 12.36 -22.45
CA GLU A 168 -3.00 12.27 -23.05
C GLU A 168 -2.17 13.56 -22.94
N LYS A 169 -2.82 14.72 -22.80
CA LYS A 169 -2.13 16.00 -22.61
C LYS A 169 -1.72 16.22 -21.15
N SER A 170 -2.59 15.91 -20.18
CA SER A 170 -2.32 16.09 -18.75
C SER A 170 -1.26 15.11 -18.24
N PHE A 171 -1.39 13.81 -18.56
CA PHE A 171 -0.42 12.80 -18.14
C PHE A 171 0.92 12.91 -18.87
N GLY A 172 0.89 13.22 -20.17
CA GLY A 172 2.10 13.49 -20.95
C GLY A 172 2.87 14.71 -20.43
N TRP A 173 2.15 15.76 -20.01
CA TRP A 173 2.74 16.93 -19.37
C TRP A 173 3.33 16.59 -18.00
N ILE A 174 2.62 15.83 -17.14
CA ILE A 174 3.13 15.40 -15.83
C ILE A 174 4.43 14.62 -16.00
N ILE A 175 4.48 13.65 -16.91
CA ILE A 175 5.70 12.88 -17.14
C ILE A 175 6.83 13.78 -17.62
N ARG A 176 6.58 14.71 -18.55
CA ARG A 176 7.63 15.58 -19.12
C ARG A 176 8.13 16.67 -18.17
N ASN A 177 7.26 17.19 -17.32
CA ASN A 177 7.54 18.41 -16.52
C ASN A 177 7.68 18.14 -15.02
N THR A 178 7.48 16.90 -14.56
CA THR A 178 7.64 16.53 -13.14
C THR A 178 8.69 15.43 -12.95
N LYS A 179 9.36 15.45 -11.78
CA LYS A 179 10.04 14.28 -11.22
C LYS A 179 9.29 13.80 -10.01
N GLU A 180 9.44 12.53 -9.71
CA GLU A 180 8.78 11.94 -8.56
C GLU A 180 9.61 12.13 -7.30
N CYS A 181 8.94 12.32 -6.17
CA CYS A 181 9.62 12.31 -4.88
C CYS A 181 10.32 10.96 -4.65
N PRO A 182 11.62 10.92 -4.34
CA PRO A 182 12.34 9.67 -4.08
C PRO A 182 11.81 8.91 -2.85
N LYS A 183 11.08 9.59 -1.96
CA LYS A 183 10.48 9.01 -0.76
C LYS A 183 9.05 8.49 -1.01
N CYS A 184 8.14 9.35 -1.47
CA CYS A 184 6.70 9.01 -1.59
C CYS A 184 6.21 8.87 -3.04
N MET A 185 7.07 9.13 -4.01
CA MET A 185 6.81 9.11 -5.46
C MET A 185 5.72 10.07 -5.94
N SER A 186 5.28 11.03 -5.12
CA SER A 186 4.40 12.10 -5.59
C SER A 186 5.09 12.88 -6.71
N PRO A 187 4.38 13.21 -7.80
CA PRO A 187 4.94 14.05 -8.85
C PRO A 187 5.22 15.44 -8.30
N ILE A 188 6.40 15.96 -8.62
CA ILE A 188 6.92 17.26 -8.21
C ILE A 188 7.36 17.98 -9.48
N GLU A 189 6.73 19.10 -9.77
CA GLU A 189 7.18 20.04 -10.80
C GLU A 189 8.36 20.86 -10.27
N LYS A 190 9.41 21.05 -11.09
CA LYS A 190 10.51 21.96 -10.73
C LYS A 190 10.04 23.40 -10.90
N GLN A 191 9.70 24.07 -9.82
CA GLN A 191 9.40 25.51 -9.83
C GLN A 191 10.67 26.28 -9.46
N GLY A 192 11.50 26.63 -10.47
CA GLY A 192 12.71 27.44 -10.31
C GLY A 192 14.05 26.75 -10.60
N GLY A 193 15.16 27.44 -10.32
CA GLY A 193 16.52 27.00 -10.62
C GLY A 193 17.27 26.27 -9.50
N CYS A 194 16.67 26.12 -8.31
CA CYS A 194 17.31 25.46 -7.17
C CYS A 194 17.21 23.94 -7.29
N ASP A 195 18.30 23.23 -7.00
CA ASP A 195 18.33 21.76 -7.00
C ASP A 195 17.92 21.15 -5.67
N HIS A 196 17.71 21.97 -4.64
CA HIS A 196 17.07 21.58 -3.40
C HIS A 196 15.56 21.52 -3.58
N MET A 197 14.99 20.32 -3.56
CA MET A 197 13.54 20.11 -3.67
C MET A 197 12.97 19.60 -2.37
N ARG A 198 11.84 20.18 -1.95
CA ARG A 198 11.05 19.68 -0.83
C ARG A 198 9.71 19.15 -1.33
N CYS A 199 9.41 17.89 -1.07
CA CYS A 199 8.14 17.29 -1.47
C CYS A 199 6.97 17.93 -0.69
N ARG A 200 5.96 18.45 -1.40
CA ARG A 200 4.76 19.03 -0.73
C ARG A 200 3.92 17.99 0.01
N LYS A 201 3.99 16.72 -0.39
CA LYS A 201 3.22 15.63 0.24
C LYS A 201 3.89 15.10 1.51
N CYS A 202 5.15 14.68 1.41
CA CYS A 202 5.84 13.97 2.51
C CYS A 202 6.98 14.80 3.16
N TYR A 203 7.14 16.05 2.74
CA TYR A 203 8.14 17.03 3.21
C TYR A 203 9.60 16.60 3.11
N TYR A 204 9.89 15.51 2.40
CA TYR A 204 11.25 15.05 2.17
C TYR A 204 12.02 16.06 1.32
N GLU A 205 13.21 16.40 1.80
CA GLU A 205 14.15 17.31 1.16
C GLU A 205 15.19 16.50 0.41
N PHE A 206 15.32 16.72 -0.90
CA PHE A 206 16.17 15.92 -1.76
C PHE A 206 16.79 16.73 -2.88
N CYS A 207 17.89 16.23 -3.43
CA CYS A 207 18.49 16.80 -4.62
C CYS A 207 17.70 16.39 -5.87
N TRP A 208 17.31 17.36 -6.70
CA TRP A 208 16.58 17.16 -7.95
C TRP A 208 17.28 16.20 -8.93
N HIS A 209 18.62 16.20 -8.95
CA HIS A 209 19.40 15.41 -9.90
C HIS A 209 19.52 13.94 -9.47
N CYS A 210 19.95 13.68 -8.24
CA CYS A 210 20.24 12.32 -7.78
C CYS A 210 19.13 11.67 -6.93
N GLY A 211 18.14 12.44 -6.45
CA GLY A 211 17.11 11.94 -5.53
C GLY A 211 17.61 11.65 -4.10
N GLY A 212 18.89 11.91 -3.80
CA GLY A 212 19.49 11.72 -2.48
C GLY A 212 19.05 12.79 -1.48
N TRP A 213 19.20 12.48 -0.18
CA TRP A 213 18.84 13.39 0.91
C TRP A 213 19.65 14.70 0.83
N TRP A 214 18.98 15.84 0.91
CA TRP A 214 19.63 17.14 0.72
C TRP A 214 20.73 17.44 1.75
N LEU A 215 20.56 17.03 3.01
CA LEU A 215 21.55 17.26 4.07
C LEU A 215 22.93 16.62 3.80
N LEU A 216 22.98 15.61 2.91
CA LEU A 216 24.24 14.98 2.51
C LEU A 216 24.93 15.70 1.32
N HIS A 217 24.35 16.79 0.82
CA HIS A 217 24.87 17.58 -0.28
C HIS A 217 25.50 18.88 0.24
N ASP A 218 26.81 18.83 0.50
CA ASP A 218 27.59 20.01 0.90
C ASP A 218 28.03 20.82 -0.33
N GLY A 219 27.16 21.73 -0.79
CA GLY A 219 27.49 22.71 -1.83
C GLY A 219 27.23 22.32 -3.30
N GLY A 220 26.60 21.17 -3.57
CA GLY A 220 26.11 20.82 -4.91
C GLY A 220 26.11 19.32 -5.24
N CYS A 221 25.43 18.93 -6.33
CA CYS A 221 25.37 17.55 -6.80
C CYS A 221 26.30 17.31 -7.99
N ARG A 222 27.20 16.33 -7.90
CA ARG A 222 28.10 15.93 -9.01
C ARG A 222 27.54 14.81 -9.90
N GLN A 223 26.34 14.31 -9.61
CA GLN A 223 25.73 13.22 -10.38
C GLN A 223 24.88 13.76 -11.53
N ILE A 224 25.10 13.19 -12.72
CA ILE A 224 24.37 13.51 -13.96
C ILE A 224 22.93 13.01 -13.82
N ASP A 225 21.97 13.78 -14.35
CA ASP A 225 20.55 13.44 -14.40
C ASP A 225 20.37 12.15 -15.22
N VAL A 226 20.18 11.03 -14.52
CA VAL A 226 20.16 9.69 -15.13
C VAL A 226 19.10 9.59 -16.23
N ARG A 227 18.05 10.43 -16.19
CA ARG A 227 16.88 10.35 -17.06
C ARG A 227 17.16 10.65 -18.54
N GLU A 228 18.15 11.49 -18.87
CA GLU A 228 18.46 11.83 -20.27
C GLU A 228 18.95 10.62 -21.09
N SER A 229 19.55 9.60 -20.44
CA SER A 229 19.95 8.38 -21.16
C SER A 229 18.80 7.38 -21.40
N TRP A 230 17.69 7.45 -20.65
CA TRP A 230 16.61 6.43 -20.69
C TRP A 230 15.40 6.82 -21.54
N LEU A 231 15.17 8.11 -21.76
CA LEU A 231 14.05 8.58 -22.59
C LEU A 231 14.31 8.47 -24.11
N GLY A 232 15.52 8.07 -24.51
CA GLY A 232 15.99 8.16 -25.90
C GLY A 232 15.71 6.98 -26.83
N ASN A 233 15.35 5.78 -26.35
CA ASN A 233 15.23 4.61 -27.24
C ASN A 233 13.77 4.16 -27.48
N ARG A 234 13.06 4.95 -28.30
CA ARG A 234 11.86 4.51 -29.05
C ARG A 234 12.18 3.53 -30.19
N SER A 235 13.44 3.17 -30.40
CA SER A 235 13.98 2.69 -31.68
C SER A 235 13.93 1.17 -31.91
N ASN A 236 13.30 0.35 -31.07
CA ASN A 236 13.15 -1.08 -31.41
C ASN A 236 11.85 -1.74 -30.94
N LYS A 237 10.75 -1.47 -31.66
CA LYS A 237 9.43 -2.09 -31.46
C LYS A 237 9.48 -3.62 -31.42
N ARG A 238 10.37 -4.27 -32.19
CA ARG A 238 10.55 -5.73 -32.21
C ARG A 238 11.13 -6.27 -30.90
N SER A 239 12.11 -5.58 -30.33
CA SER A 239 12.69 -5.94 -29.03
C SER A 239 11.69 -5.73 -27.89
N SER A 240 10.90 -4.65 -27.94
CA SER A 240 9.82 -4.44 -26.96
C SER A 240 8.77 -5.55 -27.02
N GLN A 241 8.32 -5.95 -28.21
CA GLN A 241 7.32 -7.03 -28.36
C GLN A 241 7.84 -8.38 -27.85
N TYR A 242 9.11 -8.69 -28.08
CA TYR A 242 9.75 -9.90 -27.59
C TYR A 242 9.65 -10.02 -26.07
N PHE A 243 10.08 -8.98 -25.34
CA PHE A 243 10.02 -8.98 -23.88
C PHE A 243 8.56 -9.01 -23.36
N SER A 244 7.65 -8.27 -24.00
CA SER A 244 6.21 -8.31 -23.64
C SER A 244 5.63 -9.72 -23.79
N ASN A 245 5.96 -10.43 -24.88
CA ASN A 245 5.50 -11.80 -25.10
C ASN A 245 6.07 -12.77 -24.06
N LEU A 246 7.38 -12.66 -23.75
CA LEU A 246 8.00 -13.48 -22.70
C LEU A 246 7.35 -13.25 -21.33
N TYR A 247 7.14 -11.99 -20.96
CA TYR A 247 6.47 -11.64 -19.71
C TYR A 247 5.07 -12.25 -19.62
N LYS A 248 4.28 -12.17 -20.71
CA LYS A 248 2.94 -12.77 -20.80
C LYS A 248 2.96 -14.29 -20.62
N VAL A 249 3.91 -15.00 -21.24
CA VAL A 249 4.06 -16.45 -21.06
C VAL A 249 4.30 -16.79 -19.58
N HIS A 250 5.14 -16.04 -18.88
CA HIS A 250 5.37 -16.29 -17.45
C HIS A 250 4.20 -15.87 -16.57
N LEU A 251 3.44 -14.84 -16.95
CA LEU A 251 2.20 -14.46 -16.27
C LEU A 251 1.16 -15.58 -16.37
N GLU A 252 0.99 -16.19 -17.54
CA GLU A 252 0.09 -17.35 -17.72
C GLU A 252 0.55 -18.55 -16.88
N LYS A 253 1.86 -18.86 -16.86
CA LYS A 253 2.44 -19.89 -15.98
C LYS A 253 2.13 -19.57 -14.51
N LEU A 254 2.32 -18.31 -14.07
CA LEU A 254 2.06 -17.86 -12.70
C LEU A 254 0.59 -18.07 -12.29
N GLU A 255 -0.36 -17.72 -13.16
CA GLU A 255 -1.79 -17.94 -12.88
C GLU A 255 -2.10 -19.44 -12.70
N SER A 256 -1.52 -20.30 -13.55
CA SER A 256 -1.68 -21.75 -13.39
C SER A 256 -1.08 -22.30 -12.10
N GLU A 257 0.01 -21.69 -11.61
CA GLU A 257 0.68 -22.04 -10.36
C GLU A 257 -0.09 -21.59 -9.14
N LYS A 258 -0.76 -20.42 -9.20
CA LYS A 258 -1.62 -19.93 -8.11
C LYS A 258 -2.77 -20.88 -7.81
N LEU A 259 -3.34 -21.53 -8.82
CA LEU A 259 -4.40 -22.54 -8.67
C LEU A 259 -3.96 -23.77 -7.85
N LEU A 260 -2.65 -23.95 -7.61
CA LEU A 260 -2.15 -25.01 -6.74
C LEU A 260 -2.48 -24.76 -5.26
N ARG A 261 -2.72 -23.51 -4.85
CA ARG A 261 -3.03 -23.18 -3.44
C ARG A 261 -4.27 -23.91 -2.97
N ASP A 262 -5.36 -23.78 -3.72
CA ASP A 262 -6.65 -24.39 -3.38
C ASP A 262 -6.58 -25.91 -3.48
N LYS A 263 -5.79 -26.40 -4.44
CA LYS A 263 -5.65 -27.83 -4.70
C LYS A 263 -4.80 -28.55 -3.66
N TYR A 264 -3.86 -27.85 -3.02
CA TYR A 264 -2.87 -28.45 -2.12
C TYR A 264 -2.63 -27.59 -0.86
N PRO A 265 -3.61 -27.49 0.06
CA PRO A 265 -3.49 -26.72 1.32
C PRO A 265 -2.30 -27.14 2.20
N GLN A 266 -1.91 -28.40 2.16
CA GLN A 266 -0.80 -28.95 2.95
C GLN A 266 0.59 -28.57 2.43
N SER A 267 0.71 -27.96 1.25
CA SER A 267 2.00 -27.63 0.60
C SER A 267 2.20 -26.13 0.37
N GLN A 268 1.58 -25.26 1.18
CA GLN A 268 1.61 -23.81 0.93
C GLN A 268 3.03 -23.24 0.87
N ASP A 269 3.96 -23.71 1.70
CA ASP A 269 5.33 -23.19 1.71
C ASP A 269 6.04 -23.42 0.37
N VAL A 270 5.92 -24.63 -0.19
CA VAL A 270 6.51 -24.98 -1.49
C VAL A 270 5.85 -24.18 -2.62
N ILE A 271 4.53 -23.99 -2.56
CA ILE A 271 3.78 -23.19 -3.53
C ILE A 271 4.19 -21.72 -3.46
N ASN A 272 4.40 -21.20 -2.25
CA ASN A 272 4.87 -19.84 -2.03
C ASN A 272 6.26 -19.62 -2.64
N VAL A 273 7.18 -20.58 -2.45
CA VAL A 273 8.51 -20.54 -3.10
C VAL A 273 8.39 -20.58 -4.62
N LEU A 274 7.53 -21.44 -5.16
CA LEU A 274 7.28 -21.54 -6.60
C LEU A 274 6.79 -20.20 -7.18
N ILE A 275 5.74 -19.64 -6.57
CA ILE A 275 5.12 -18.38 -7.00
C ILE A 275 6.09 -17.20 -6.88
N ARG A 276 6.86 -17.12 -5.78
CA ARG A 276 7.88 -16.07 -5.59
C ARG A 276 8.98 -16.18 -6.66
N SER A 277 9.44 -17.39 -6.94
CA SER A 277 10.47 -17.63 -7.97
C SER A 277 9.96 -17.27 -9.37
N ARG A 278 8.70 -17.60 -9.69
CA ARG A 278 8.07 -17.22 -10.96
C ARG A 278 7.92 -15.70 -11.10
N LYS A 279 7.48 -15.00 -10.05
CA LYS A 279 7.44 -13.53 -10.05
C LYS A 279 8.83 -12.92 -10.26
N THR A 280 9.85 -13.46 -9.58
CA THR A 280 11.25 -13.02 -9.76
C THR A 280 11.69 -13.16 -11.22
N LEU A 281 11.35 -14.27 -11.88
CA LEU A 281 11.62 -14.48 -13.31
C LEU A 281 10.89 -13.45 -14.18
N MET A 282 9.61 -13.16 -13.91
CA MET A 282 8.85 -12.10 -14.61
C MET A 282 9.53 -10.73 -14.48
N TYR A 283 9.91 -10.33 -13.26
CA TYR A 283 10.58 -9.04 -13.05
C TYR A 283 12.00 -9.02 -13.60
N SER A 284 12.66 -10.17 -13.73
CA SER A 284 13.96 -10.25 -14.40
C SER A 284 13.89 -9.89 -15.89
N ILE A 285 12.76 -10.17 -16.55
CA ILE A 285 12.50 -9.79 -17.96
C ILE A 285 12.36 -8.28 -18.08
N ILE A 286 11.63 -7.66 -17.15
CA ILE A 286 11.51 -6.20 -17.07
C ILE A 286 12.90 -5.58 -16.87
N TYR A 287 13.69 -6.13 -15.96
CA TYR A 287 15.07 -5.69 -15.74
C TYR A 287 15.93 -5.82 -17.01
N GLU A 288 15.90 -6.99 -17.67
CA GLU A 288 16.66 -7.27 -18.90
C GLU A 288 16.29 -6.32 -20.04
N SER A 289 15.00 -6.01 -20.22
CA SER A 289 14.53 -5.09 -21.27
C SER A 289 15.09 -3.67 -21.13
N ASN A 290 15.59 -3.34 -19.93
CA ASN A 290 16.23 -2.09 -19.58
C ASN A 290 17.75 -2.27 -19.34
N PHE A 291 18.30 -3.47 -19.46
CA PHE A 291 19.69 -3.73 -19.11
C PHE A 291 20.63 -3.40 -20.29
N TYR A 292 21.52 -2.43 -20.11
CA TYR A 292 22.55 -2.07 -21.07
C TYR A 292 23.93 -2.24 -20.40
N GLY A 293 24.71 -3.25 -20.81
CA GLY A 293 26.08 -3.41 -20.30
C GLY A 293 26.68 -4.83 -20.39
N THR A 294 27.92 -4.93 -19.90
CA THR A 294 28.66 -6.18 -19.68
C THR A 294 27.98 -7.01 -18.59
N GLY A 295 27.80 -8.31 -18.78
CA GLY A 295 27.08 -9.18 -17.83
C GLY A 295 25.72 -9.71 -18.32
N SER A 296 25.24 -9.25 -19.49
CA SER A 296 23.92 -9.66 -20.02
C SER A 296 23.86 -11.17 -20.31
N ARG A 297 24.97 -11.78 -20.75
CA ARG A 297 25.03 -13.21 -21.06
C ARG A 297 24.98 -14.05 -19.80
N GLU A 298 25.71 -13.64 -18.76
CA GLU A 298 25.73 -14.27 -17.45
C GLU A 298 24.36 -14.16 -16.77
N PHE A 299 23.74 -12.97 -16.82
CA PHE A 299 22.39 -12.77 -16.30
C PHE A 299 21.37 -13.67 -16.99
N LYS A 300 21.42 -13.79 -18.33
CA LYS A 300 20.58 -14.71 -19.10
C LYS A 300 20.78 -16.17 -18.71
N ALA A 301 22.03 -16.59 -18.49
CA ALA A 301 22.31 -17.94 -18.03
C ALA A 301 21.64 -18.20 -16.66
N LYS A 302 21.68 -17.23 -15.74
CA LYS A 302 21.00 -17.34 -14.44
C LYS A 302 19.48 -17.27 -14.54
N GLN A 303 18.91 -16.47 -15.43
CA GLN A 303 17.48 -16.51 -15.73
C GLN A 303 17.03 -17.89 -16.21
N TRP A 304 17.80 -18.49 -17.13
CA TRP A 304 17.50 -19.83 -17.66
C TRP A 304 17.63 -20.94 -16.62
N GLU A 305 18.66 -20.88 -15.76
CA GLU A 305 18.80 -21.81 -14.62
C GLU A 305 17.58 -21.72 -13.68
N LEU A 306 17.14 -20.49 -13.35
CA LEU A 306 15.97 -20.26 -12.51
C LEU A 306 14.69 -20.77 -13.18
N GLU A 307 14.47 -20.47 -14.47
CA GLU A 307 13.31 -20.95 -15.21
C GLU A 307 13.25 -22.49 -15.19
N THR A 308 14.37 -23.15 -15.49
CA THR A 308 14.47 -24.61 -15.51
C THR A 308 14.12 -25.21 -14.14
N ALA A 309 14.64 -24.62 -13.06
CA ALA A 309 14.36 -25.07 -11.70
C ALA A 309 12.89 -24.89 -11.31
N VAL A 310 12.29 -23.74 -11.66
CA VAL A 310 10.88 -23.43 -11.36
C VAL A 310 9.94 -24.36 -12.14
N ASP A 311 10.21 -24.58 -13.43
CA ASP A 311 9.42 -25.48 -14.28
C ASP A 311 9.54 -26.95 -13.81
N ALA A 312 10.73 -27.36 -13.36
CA ALA A 312 10.94 -28.68 -12.76
C ALA A 312 10.15 -28.83 -11.45
N LEU A 313 10.17 -27.83 -10.57
CA LEU A 313 9.41 -27.84 -9.32
C LEU A 313 7.90 -27.93 -9.58
N PHE A 314 7.37 -27.12 -10.49
CA PHE A 314 5.97 -27.17 -10.90
C PHE A 314 5.59 -28.56 -11.45
N THR A 315 6.46 -29.15 -12.27
CA THR A 315 6.26 -30.50 -12.83
C THR A 315 6.24 -31.57 -11.74
N VAL A 316 7.16 -31.51 -10.77
CA VAL A 316 7.21 -32.45 -9.64
C VAL A 316 5.95 -32.33 -8.79
N MET A 317 5.48 -31.11 -8.53
CA MET A 317 4.23 -30.88 -7.80
C MET A 317 3.02 -31.53 -8.50
N ARG A 318 2.94 -31.44 -9.84
CA ARG A 318 1.90 -32.13 -10.61
C ARG A 318 2.06 -33.66 -10.61
N ARG A 319 3.31 -34.18 -10.68
CA ARG A 319 3.62 -35.62 -10.78
C ARG A 319 3.55 -36.40 -9.46
N LYS A 320 3.99 -35.83 -8.32
CA LYS A 320 3.90 -36.50 -7.00
C LYS A 320 2.46 -36.91 -6.69
N HIS A 321 1.48 -36.17 -7.20
CA HIS A 321 0.07 -36.46 -6.98
C HIS A 321 -0.55 -37.46 -7.99
N THR A 322 -0.06 -37.60 -9.22
CA THR A 322 -0.52 -38.70 -10.10
C THR A 322 -0.10 -40.05 -9.55
N LYS A 323 1.10 -40.12 -8.94
CA LYS A 323 1.60 -41.29 -8.22
C LYS A 323 0.86 -41.56 -6.90
N ASN A 324 0.45 -40.52 -6.15
CA ASN A 324 -0.37 -40.72 -4.95
C ASN A 324 -1.81 -41.16 -5.28
N LYS A 325 -2.45 -40.60 -6.33
CA LYS A 325 -3.77 -41.09 -6.80
C LYS A 325 -3.72 -42.56 -7.27
N THR A 326 -2.66 -42.96 -7.97
CA THR A 326 -2.50 -44.37 -8.40
C THR A 326 -2.15 -45.30 -7.23
N LYS A 327 -1.42 -44.82 -6.21
CA LYS A 327 -1.21 -45.56 -4.95
C LYS A 327 -2.48 -45.67 -4.10
N GLU A 328 -3.31 -44.63 -3.98
CA GLU A 328 -4.62 -44.71 -3.32
C GLU A 328 -5.58 -45.63 -4.07
N TYR A 329 -5.61 -45.57 -5.41
CA TYR A 329 -6.45 -46.44 -6.23
C TYR A 329 -6.00 -47.91 -6.16
N SER A 330 -4.70 -48.18 -6.24
CA SER A 330 -4.16 -49.54 -6.05
C SER A 330 -4.26 -50.04 -4.60
N GLY A 331 -4.20 -49.13 -3.62
CA GLY A 331 -4.46 -49.43 -2.20
C GLY A 331 -5.91 -49.85 -1.96
N ARG A 332 -6.88 -49.13 -2.55
CA ARG A 332 -8.30 -49.53 -2.53
C ARG A 332 -8.54 -50.86 -3.25
N GLN A 333 -7.92 -51.09 -4.42
CA GLN A 333 -8.01 -52.38 -5.12
C GLN A 333 -7.40 -53.55 -4.34
N LYS A 334 -6.33 -53.33 -3.57
CA LYS A 334 -5.74 -54.35 -2.68
C LYS A 334 -6.61 -54.62 -1.44
N MET A 335 -7.36 -53.64 -0.96
CA MET A 335 -8.35 -53.81 0.12
C MET A 335 -9.54 -54.66 -0.35
N TRP A 336 -10.00 -54.45 -1.60
CA TRP A 336 -11.04 -55.27 -2.23
C TRP A 336 -10.60 -56.73 -2.49
N ARG A 337 -9.30 -56.98 -2.71
CA ARG A 337 -8.76 -58.35 -2.91
C ARG A 337 -8.46 -59.13 -1.63
N ARG A 338 -8.48 -58.50 -0.45
CA ARG A 338 -8.28 -59.16 0.85
C ARG A 338 -9.58 -59.48 1.59
N GLY A 339 -10.74 -59.13 1.04
CA GLY A 339 -12.07 -59.33 1.64
C GLY A 339 -12.85 -60.55 1.14
N THR A 340 -12.26 -61.42 0.31
CA THR A 340 -12.97 -62.58 -0.25
C THR A 340 -12.16 -63.86 -0.16
N THR A 341 -12.09 -64.44 1.03
CA THR A 341 -11.90 -65.88 1.21
C THR A 341 -12.65 -66.36 2.46
N HIS A 342 -13.78 -67.03 2.19
CA HIS A 342 -14.33 -68.21 2.90
C HIS A 342 -14.78 -68.08 4.38
N GLU A 343 -16.10 -68.06 4.63
CA GLU A 343 -16.93 -69.20 5.11
C GLU A 343 -18.21 -68.78 5.86
N GLY A 344 -19.31 -69.53 5.64
CA GLY A 344 -20.23 -69.89 6.73
C GLY A 344 -21.59 -69.18 6.87
N PHE A 345 -22.56 -69.60 6.06
CA PHE A 345 -23.89 -70.12 6.44
C PHE A 345 -24.79 -69.49 7.56
N PHE A 346 -26.11 -69.52 7.25
CA PHE A 346 -27.32 -69.53 8.11
C PHE A 346 -27.94 -68.22 8.61
N GLY A 347 -28.97 -67.77 7.88
CA GLY A 347 -30.38 -67.83 8.32
C GLY A 347 -30.88 -66.83 9.37
N LEU A 348 -31.89 -66.02 9.00
CA LEU A 348 -33.18 -65.99 9.71
C LEU A 348 -34.24 -65.21 8.92
N LEU A 349 -35.35 -65.91 8.73
CA LEU A 349 -36.65 -65.46 8.26
C LEU A 349 -37.37 -64.60 9.31
N GLN A 350 -38.31 -63.79 8.78
CA GLN A 350 -39.64 -63.48 9.32
C GLN A 350 -39.88 -62.23 10.19
N LYS A 351 -40.93 -61.52 9.72
CA LYS A 351 -41.91 -60.65 10.41
C LYS A 351 -41.37 -59.25 10.77
N ARG A 352 -42.03 -58.15 10.37
CA ARG A 352 -43.44 -57.91 10.09
C ARG A 352 -43.59 -56.64 9.26
#